data_AF-A0A9J7BXN0-F1
#
_entry.id   AF-A0A9J7BXN0-F1
#
_cell.length_a   1.000
_cell.length_b   1.000
_cell.length_c   1.000
_cell.angle_alpha   90.00
_cell.angle_beta   90.00
_cell.angle_gamma   90.00
#
_symmetry.space_group_name_H-M   'P 1'
#
loop_
_entity.id
_entity.type
_entity.pdbx_description
1 polymer ?
#
loop_
_entity_poly.entity_id
_entity_poly.type
_entity_poly.pdbx_seq_one_letter_code
_entity_poly.pdbx_strand_id
1 'polypeptide(L)'
;MTTPEQAVQRCLDAYNKACAEDDARNDHSPESLRRVNRAYRRAMPFLTPATIDAFLACVTHGLVLEIFTTAEAAKLLYATQVAVGSRRTAQQQSKPHQTQPAGTPTPLGTNGAEGAVAPPQVANDKEKAHVQAMLEQILSGKTIPEAPLAPWRKAPPTPSPLTKSGFALPTAS
;
A
#
# COMPACT_ATOMS: atom_id res chain seq x y z
N MET A 1 4.40 -7.79 16.84
CA MET A 1 4.50 -7.40 15.41
C MET A 1 3.09 -7.07 14.95
N THR A 2 2.88 -5.89 14.38
CA THR A 2 1.55 -5.50 13.86
C THR A 2 1.33 -6.20 12.53
N THR A 3 0.26 -6.98 12.39
CA THR A 3 -0.08 -7.59 11.10
C THR A 3 -0.63 -6.52 10.14
N PRO A 4 -0.57 -6.74 8.82
CA PRO A 4 -1.12 -5.79 7.85
C PRO A 4 -2.60 -5.49 8.09
N GLU A 5 -3.40 -6.49 8.45
CA GLU A 5 -4.82 -6.36 8.75
C GLU A 5 -5.06 -5.50 9.98
N GLN A 6 -4.28 -5.70 11.04
CA GLN A 6 -4.37 -4.88 12.26
C GLN A 6 -3.99 -3.42 11.99
N ALA A 7 -2.99 -3.18 11.14
CA ALA A 7 -2.58 -1.83 10.78
C ALA A 7 -3.68 -1.12 9.97
N VAL A 8 -4.29 -1.81 9.01
CA VAL A 8 -5.43 -1.28 8.23
C VAL A 8 -6.61 -0.98 9.15
N GLN A 9 -6.96 -1.91 10.04
CA GLN A 9 -8.06 -1.70 10.98
C GLN A 9 -7.83 -0.45 11.84
N ARG A 10 -6.62 -0.25 12.36
CA ARG A 10 -6.27 0.95 13.13
C ARG A 10 -6.42 2.23 12.31
N CYS A 11 -6.06 2.20 11.02
CA CYS A 11 -6.24 3.36 10.14
C CYS A 11 -7.72 3.64 9.87
N LEU A 12 -8.53 2.60 9.64
CA LEU A 12 -9.98 2.71 9.47
C LEU A 12 -10.67 3.23 10.74
N ASP A 13 -10.27 2.75 11.91
CA ASP A 13 -10.82 3.21 13.19
C ASP A 13 -10.55 4.72 13.38
N ALA A 14 -9.34 5.18 13.04
CA ALA A 14 -8.99 6.59 13.09
C ALA A 14 -9.77 7.45 12.07
N TYR A 15 -10.01 6.92 10.88
CA TYR A 15 -10.83 7.56 9.85
C TYR A 15 -12.29 7.68 10.30
N ASN A 16 -12.90 6.57 10.70
CA ASN A 16 -14.29 6.51 11.15
C ASN A 16 -14.52 7.40 12.38
N LYS A 17 -13.55 7.44 13.31
CA LYS A 17 -13.60 8.35 14.46
C LYS A 17 -13.62 9.80 14.02
N ALA A 18 -12.76 10.19 13.08
CA ALA A 18 -12.74 11.56 12.56
C ALA A 18 -14.03 11.91 11.81
N CYS A 19 -14.60 10.97 11.03
CA CYS A 19 -15.92 11.15 10.41
C CYS A 19 -17.01 11.41 11.45
N ALA A 20 -17.07 10.57 12.50
CA ALA A 20 -18.07 10.74 13.56
C ALA A 20 -17.93 12.08 14.29
N GLU A 21 -16.69 12.56 14.50
CA GLU A 21 -16.45 13.89 15.07
C GLU A 21 -16.91 15.02 14.14
N ASP A 22 -16.75 14.88 12.82
CA ASP A 22 -17.22 15.87 11.85
C ASP A 22 -18.74 15.86 11.66
N ASP A 23 -19.38 14.70 11.68
CA ASP A 23 -20.83 14.55 11.67
C ASP A 23 -21.46 15.16 12.93
N ALA A 24 -20.84 14.97 14.09
CA ALA A 24 -21.26 15.62 15.34
C ALA A 24 -21.15 17.15 15.28
N ARG A 25 -20.24 17.68 14.45
CA ARG A 25 -20.11 19.11 14.16
C ARG A 25 -21.08 19.62 13.08
N ASN A 26 -21.77 18.71 12.38
CA ASN A 26 -22.53 19.00 11.16
C ASN A 26 -21.69 19.77 10.12
N ASP A 27 -20.39 19.48 10.07
CA ASP A 27 -19.43 20.15 9.19
C ASP A 27 -19.06 19.21 8.03
N HIS A 28 -19.68 19.45 6.88
CA HIS A 28 -19.40 18.75 5.62
C HIS A 28 -18.56 19.60 4.65
N SER A 29 -17.82 20.58 5.18
CA SER A 29 -16.92 21.42 4.38
C SER A 29 -15.74 20.61 3.81
N PRO A 30 -15.04 21.11 2.77
CA PRO A 30 -13.79 20.49 2.32
C PRO A 30 -12.72 20.37 3.42
N GLU A 31 -12.80 21.18 4.49
CA GLU A 31 -11.89 21.06 5.64
C GLU A 31 -12.18 19.82 6.48
N SER A 32 -13.44 19.37 6.55
CA SER A 32 -13.84 18.11 7.19
C SER A 32 -13.12 16.92 6.53
N LEU A 33 -13.20 16.81 5.21
CA LEU A 33 -12.49 15.75 4.47
C LEU A 33 -10.97 15.80 4.69
N ARG A 34 -10.38 17.01 4.77
CA ARG A 34 -8.95 17.17 5.09
C ARG A 34 -8.61 16.69 6.50
N ARG A 35 -9.49 16.87 7.49
CA ARG A 35 -9.31 16.36 8.86
C ARG A 35 -9.38 14.85 8.90
N VAL A 36 -10.38 14.26 8.27
CA VAL A 36 -10.55 12.80 8.17
C VAL A 36 -9.33 12.16 7.49
N ASN A 37 -8.92 12.67 6.33
CA ASN A 37 -7.74 12.17 5.61
C ASN A 37 -6.46 12.30 6.45
N ARG A 38 -6.32 13.38 7.22
CA ARG A 38 -5.18 13.57 8.13
C ARG A 38 -5.20 12.57 9.30
N ALA A 39 -6.38 12.22 9.83
CA ALA A 39 -6.50 11.24 10.89
C ALA A 39 -6.03 9.86 10.44
N TYR A 40 -6.46 9.42 9.25
CA TYR A 40 -5.98 8.17 8.66
C TYR A 40 -4.45 8.18 8.44
N ARG A 41 -3.92 9.23 7.80
CA ARG A 41 -2.47 9.37 7.55
C ARG A 41 -1.64 9.37 8.84
N ARG A 42 -2.17 9.91 9.95
CA ARG A 42 -1.52 9.89 11.27
C ARG A 42 -1.54 8.51 11.94
N ALA A 43 -2.55 7.69 11.65
CA ALA A 43 -2.67 6.34 12.20
C ALA A 43 -1.81 5.32 11.47
N MET A 44 -1.39 5.63 10.23
CA MET A 44 -0.53 4.77 9.43
C MET A 44 0.77 4.41 10.15
N PRO A 45 1.27 3.18 9.98
CA PRO A 45 2.57 2.81 10.51
C PRO A 45 3.67 3.61 9.80
N PHE A 46 4.80 3.82 10.45
CA PHE A 46 5.99 4.37 9.79
C PHE A 46 6.57 3.35 8.82
N LEU A 47 7.21 3.81 7.74
CA LEU A 47 7.91 2.94 6.79
C LEU A 47 9.23 2.46 7.41
N THR A 48 9.17 1.37 8.17
CA THR A 48 10.35 0.71 8.76
C THR A 48 10.48 -0.71 8.21
N PRO A 49 11.67 -1.33 8.23
CA PRO A 49 11.87 -2.70 7.76
C PRO A 49 10.88 -3.73 8.34
N ALA A 50 10.42 -3.54 9.58
CA ALA A 50 9.49 -4.45 10.25
C ALA A 50 8.02 -4.21 9.89
N THR A 51 7.69 -3.06 9.30
CA THR A 51 6.32 -2.59 9.07
C THR A 51 6.02 -2.30 7.60
N ILE A 52 6.90 -2.69 6.67
CA ILE A 52 6.75 -2.47 5.23
C ILE A 52 5.40 -3.01 4.71
N ASP A 53 5.06 -4.26 5.04
CA ASP A 53 3.84 -4.89 4.54
C ASP A 53 2.58 -4.23 5.12
N ALA A 54 2.63 -3.87 6.40
CA ALA A 54 1.57 -3.13 7.07
C ALA A 54 1.39 -1.71 6.49
N PHE A 55 2.49 -1.02 6.18
CA PHE A 55 2.46 0.28 5.51
C PHE A 55 1.83 0.18 4.13
N LEU A 56 2.28 -0.80 3.33
CA LEU A 56 1.77 -1.03 1.99
C LEU A 56 0.26 -1.32 2.00
N ALA A 57 -0.21 -2.17 2.91
CA ALA A 57 -1.64 -2.46 3.07
C ALA A 57 -2.46 -1.21 3.43
N CYS A 58 -1.94 -0.33 4.30
CA CYS A 58 -2.60 0.92 4.64
C CYS A 58 -2.62 1.90 3.45
N VAL A 59 -1.56 1.95 2.64
CA VAL A 59 -1.52 2.78 1.43
C VAL A 59 -2.57 2.29 0.44
N THR A 60 -2.59 0.99 0.11
CA THR A 60 -3.53 0.43 -0.87
C THR A 60 -4.99 0.64 -0.46
N HIS A 61 -5.33 0.42 0.82
CA HIS A 61 -6.65 0.76 1.33
C HIS A 61 -6.95 2.26 1.28
N GLY A 62 -5.95 3.10 1.54
CA GLY A 62 -6.08 4.55 1.45
C GLY A 62 -6.35 5.05 0.02
N LEU A 63 -5.89 4.35 -1.03
CA LEU A 63 -6.26 4.68 -2.42
C LEU A 63 -7.74 4.41 -2.68
N VAL A 64 -8.26 3.29 -2.18
CA VAL A 64 -9.69 2.93 -2.33
C VAL A 64 -10.60 3.97 -1.65
N LEU A 65 -10.14 4.52 -0.52
CA LEU A 65 -10.82 5.59 0.20
C LEU A 65 -10.52 7.00 -0.34
N GLU A 66 -9.77 7.12 -1.44
CA GLU A 66 -9.34 8.40 -2.04
C GLU A 66 -8.60 9.33 -1.05
N ILE A 67 -7.95 8.75 -0.04
CA ILE A 67 -7.14 9.48 0.95
C ILE A 67 -5.84 9.97 0.32
N PHE A 68 -5.34 9.25 -0.69
CA PHE A 68 -4.16 9.60 -1.47
C PHE A 68 -4.55 9.91 -2.89
N THR A 69 -3.97 10.98 -3.43
CA THR A 69 -3.95 11.17 -4.88
C THR A 69 -3.07 10.10 -5.53
N THR A 70 -3.33 9.75 -6.79
CA THR A 70 -2.52 8.79 -7.55
C THR A 70 -1.02 9.15 -7.53
N ALA A 71 -0.69 10.45 -7.59
CA ALA A 71 0.69 10.93 -7.53
C ALA A 71 1.32 10.74 -6.13
N GLU A 72 0.60 10.97 -5.04
CA GLU A 72 1.09 10.69 -3.69
C GLU A 72 1.27 9.20 -3.47
N ALA A 73 0.27 8.41 -3.84
CA ALA A 73 0.28 6.96 -3.76
C ALA A 73 1.52 6.37 -4.44
N ALA A 74 1.80 6.79 -5.68
CA ALA A 74 2.94 6.27 -6.43
C ALA A 74 4.29 6.62 -5.77
N LYS A 75 4.43 7.80 -5.16
CA LYS A 75 5.62 8.16 -4.38
C LYS A 75 5.80 7.26 -3.15
N LEU A 76 4.71 6.97 -2.44
CA LEU A 76 4.75 6.08 -1.26
C LEU A 76 5.09 4.64 -1.66
N LEU A 77 4.54 4.14 -2.77
CA LEU A 77 4.86 2.82 -3.31
C LEU A 77 6.32 2.73 -3.77
N TYR A 78 6.83 3.77 -4.44
CA TYR A 78 8.25 3.83 -4.83
C TYR A 78 9.18 3.84 -3.61
N ALA A 79 8.87 4.65 -2.58
CA ALA A 79 9.65 4.66 -1.34
C ALA A 79 9.66 3.28 -0.67
N THR A 80 8.52 2.58 -0.69
CA THR A 80 8.39 1.21 -0.18
C THR A 80 9.27 0.24 -0.97
N GLN A 81 9.27 0.33 -2.31
CA GLN A 81 10.12 -0.48 -3.18
C GLN A 81 11.60 -0.26 -2.89
N VAL A 82 12.03 1.00 -2.72
CA VAL A 82 13.42 1.34 -2.36
C VAL A 82 13.78 0.77 -0.99
N ALA A 83 12.88 0.84 0.00
CA ALA A 83 13.09 0.26 1.33
C ALA A 83 13.21 -1.28 1.30
N VAL A 84 12.43 -1.96 0.45
CA VAL A 84 12.56 -3.42 0.26
C VAL A 84 13.88 -3.75 -0.42
N GLY A 85 14.27 -2.98 -1.44
CA GLY A 85 15.51 -3.18 -2.17
C GLY A 85 16.75 -3.02 -1.29
N SER A 86 16.80 -1.96 -0.47
CA SER A 86 17.94 -1.68 0.41
C SER A 86 18.15 -2.77 1.47
N ARG A 87 17.07 -3.37 1.99
CA ARG A 87 17.13 -4.49 2.94
C ARG A 87 17.83 -5.72 2.35
N ARG A 88 17.53 -6.07 1.09
CA ARG A 88 18.14 -7.23 0.44
C ARG A 88 19.66 -7.06 0.32
N THR A 89 20.11 -5.86 -0.02
CA THR A 89 21.54 -5.55 -0.11
C THR A 89 22.23 -5.60 1.26
N ALA A 90 21.59 -5.03 2.30
CA ALA A 90 22.13 -5.06 3.66
C ALA A 90 22.28 -6.50 4.20
N GLN A 91 21.30 -7.37 3.93
CA GLN A 91 21.37 -8.78 4.33
C GLN A 91 22.52 -9.54 3.66
N GLN A 92 22.83 -9.23 2.40
CA GLN A 92 23.93 -9.86 1.67
C GLN A 92 25.30 -9.46 2.22
N GLN A 93 25.47 -8.20 2.65
CA GLN A 93 26.73 -7.73 3.25
C GLN A 93 26.97 -8.28 4.66
N SER A 94 25.90 -8.60 5.41
CA SER A 94 26.02 -9.14 6.77
C SER A 94 26.32 -10.63 6.85
N LYS A 95 26.38 -11.37 5.73
CA LYS A 95 26.92 -12.73 5.75
C LYS A 95 28.44 -12.62 5.96
N PRO A 96 28.98 -13.07 7.12
CA PRO A 96 30.41 -13.06 7.32
C PRO A 96 31.02 -13.88 6.18
N HIS A 97 31.93 -13.24 5.44
CA HIS A 97 32.79 -13.90 4.49
C HIS A 97 33.50 -14.99 5.30
N GLN A 98 33.00 -16.22 5.21
CA GLN A 98 33.62 -17.37 5.84
C GLN A 98 34.99 -17.43 5.20
N THR A 99 35.98 -16.95 5.94
CA THR A 99 37.38 -16.94 5.55
C THR A 99 37.71 -18.37 5.19
N GLN A 100 37.86 -18.64 3.89
CA GLN A 100 38.35 -19.93 3.44
C GLN A 100 39.68 -20.16 4.16
N PRO A 101 39.83 -21.22 4.96
CA PRO A 101 41.10 -21.51 5.59
C PRO A 101 42.13 -21.74 4.49
N ALA A 102 43.18 -20.93 4.51
CA ALA A 102 44.33 -21.01 3.63
C ALA A 102 45.01 -22.38 3.80
N GLY A 103 44.66 -23.33 2.92
CA GLY A 103 45.32 -24.61 2.79
C GLY A 103 46.33 -24.59 1.65
N THR A 104 47.60 -24.38 2.02
CA THR A 104 48.82 -25.01 1.49
C THR A 104 49.18 -24.91 -0.02
N PRO A 105 50.36 -24.37 -0.38
CA PRO A 105 50.84 -24.35 -1.76
C PRO A 105 51.54 -25.66 -2.22
N THR A 106 51.15 -26.14 -3.42
CA THR A 106 51.89 -26.96 -4.44
C THR A 106 52.19 -28.46 -4.15
N PRO A 107 52.31 -29.39 -5.16
CA PRO A 107 52.80 -29.14 -6.54
C PRO A 107 52.03 -29.76 -7.74
N LEU A 108 52.20 -29.07 -8.88
CA LEU A 108 52.42 -29.56 -10.25
C LEU A 108 51.89 -30.95 -10.63
N GLY A 109 50.72 -31.00 -11.28
CA GLY A 109 50.19 -32.18 -11.95
C GLY A 109 49.45 -31.76 -13.22
N THR A 110 50.02 -32.13 -14.36
CA THR A 110 49.54 -31.88 -15.72
C THR A 110 48.27 -32.67 -16.06
N ASN A 111 47.44 -32.04 -16.91
CA ASN A 111 46.45 -32.60 -17.85
C ASN A 111 44.96 -32.52 -17.47
N GLY A 112 44.26 -31.64 -18.20
CA GLY A 112 43.11 -32.04 -19.02
C GLY A 112 41.72 -31.86 -18.43
N ALA A 113 40.83 -31.32 -19.28
CA ALA A 113 39.37 -31.23 -19.15
C ALA A 113 38.82 -30.05 -18.32
N GLU A 114 38.89 -28.88 -18.93
CA GLU A 114 37.73 -28.07 -19.33
C GLU A 114 36.37 -28.51 -18.74
N GLY A 115 35.81 -27.69 -17.86
CA GLY A 115 34.51 -27.92 -17.22
C GLY A 115 34.06 -26.69 -16.44
N ALA A 116 33.87 -25.56 -17.14
CA ALA A 116 33.36 -24.33 -16.57
C ALA A 116 31.89 -24.48 -16.15
N VAL A 117 31.63 -24.56 -14.83
CA VAL A 117 30.29 -24.36 -14.28
C VAL A 117 30.18 -22.92 -13.80
N ALA A 118 29.55 -22.11 -14.64
CA ALA A 118 29.20 -20.72 -14.37
C ALA A 118 28.21 -20.60 -13.19
N PRO A 119 28.33 -19.58 -12.33
CA PRO A 119 27.29 -19.24 -11.38
C PRO A 119 26.06 -18.64 -12.09
N PRO A 120 24.81 -18.98 -11.68
CA PRO A 120 23.62 -18.37 -12.27
C PRO A 120 23.43 -16.96 -11.71
N GLN A 121 23.90 -15.95 -12.47
CA GLN A 121 23.73 -14.52 -12.18
C GLN A 121 22.75 -13.81 -13.14
N VAL A 122 22.00 -14.53 -13.99
CA VAL A 122 21.19 -13.88 -15.04
C VAL A 122 19.72 -14.22 -14.90
N ALA A 123 19.06 -13.66 -13.87
CA ALA A 123 17.59 -13.70 -13.80
C ALA A 123 16.95 -12.43 -13.21
N ASN A 124 17.72 -11.47 -12.69
CA ASN A 124 17.15 -10.34 -11.94
C ASN A 124 16.96 -9.05 -12.75
N ASP A 125 17.69 -8.81 -13.84
CA ASP A 125 17.61 -7.51 -14.54
C ASP A 125 16.37 -7.34 -15.41
N LYS A 126 15.87 -8.41 -16.03
CA LYS A 126 14.64 -8.35 -16.85
C LYS A 126 13.39 -8.12 -16.00
N GLU A 127 13.30 -8.76 -14.84
CA GLU A 127 12.16 -8.58 -13.94
C GLU A 127 12.16 -7.18 -13.34
N LYS A 128 13.34 -6.65 -12.97
CA LYS A 128 13.48 -5.29 -12.47
C LYS A 128 13.15 -4.24 -13.52
N ALA A 129 13.56 -4.45 -14.78
CA ALA A 129 13.20 -3.58 -15.90
C ALA A 129 11.70 -3.60 -16.19
N HIS A 130 11.05 -4.77 -16.08
CA HIS A 130 9.61 -4.91 -16.30
C HIS A 130 8.80 -4.19 -15.21
N VAL A 131 9.17 -4.35 -13.93
CA VAL A 131 8.52 -3.65 -12.82
C VAL A 131 8.77 -2.15 -12.89
N GLN A 132 9.97 -1.72 -13.28
CA GLN A 132 10.29 -0.30 -13.47
C GLN A 132 9.47 0.29 -14.63
N ALA A 133 9.33 -0.42 -15.75
CA ALA A 133 8.52 0.02 -16.89
C ALA A 133 7.03 0.06 -16.56
N MET A 134 6.54 -0.87 -15.73
CA MET A 134 5.15 -0.88 -15.26
C MET A 134 4.87 0.29 -14.30
N LEU A 135 5.82 0.60 -13.41
CA LEU A 135 5.70 1.76 -12.53
C LEU A 135 5.75 3.08 -13.30
N GLU A 136 6.61 3.18 -14.31
CA GLU A 136 6.66 4.32 -15.25
C GLU A 136 5.34 4.48 -16.02
N GLN A 137 4.68 3.40 -16.43
CA GLN A 137 3.37 3.48 -17.09
C GLN A 137 2.27 4.00 -16.14
N ILE A 138 2.28 3.56 -14.87
CA ILE A 138 1.35 4.04 -13.84
C ILE A 138 1.62 5.52 -13.51
N LEU A 139 2.89 5.91 -13.40
CA LEU A 139 3.32 7.29 -13.10
C LEU A 139 3.09 8.25 -14.26
N SER A 140 3.24 7.78 -15.50
CA SER A 140 3.01 8.55 -16.73
C SER A 140 1.51 8.86 -16.97
N GLY A 141 0.60 8.37 -16.13
CA GLY A 141 -0.84 8.50 -16.32
C GLY A 141 -1.33 7.87 -17.63
N LYS A 142 -0.56 6.91 -18.18
CA LYS A 142 -0.92 6.24 -19.43
C LYS A 142 -2.06 5.30 -19.10
N THR A 143 -3.26 5.81 -19.31
CA THR A 143 -4.56 5.19 -19.13
C THR A 143 -4.48 3.68 -19.30
N ILE A 144 -4.64 2.95 -18.19
CA ILE A 144 -5.18 1.59 -18.24
C ILE A 144 -6.46 1.73 -19.09
N PRO A 145 -6.69 0.89 -20.12
CA PRO A 145 -7.97 0.91 -20.80
C PRO A 145 -9.03 0.78 -19.72
N GLU A 146 -9.86 1.81 -19.62
CA GLU A 146 -10.98 1.90 -18.69
C GLU A 146 -11.82 0.65 -18.91
N ALA A 147 -11.58 -0.38 -18.09
CA ALA A 147 -12.49 -1.49 -17.99
C ALA A 147 -13.81 -0.85 -17.56
N PRO A 148 -14.92 -1.07 -18.29
CA PRO A 148 -16.17 -0.41 -18.01
C PRO A 148 -16.51 -0.61 -16.54
N LEU A 149 -16.41 0.47 -15.78
CA LEU A 149 -16.76 0.50 -14.37
C LEU A 149 -18.20 0.02 -14.29
N ALA A 150 -18.40 -1.19 -13.80
CA ALA A 150 -19.72 -1.67 -13.50
C ALA A 150 -20.36 -0.65 -12.52
N PRO A 151 -21.62 -0.24 -12.76
CA PRO A 151 -22.26 0.83 -12.01
C PRO A 151 -22.59 0.35 -10.59
N TRP A 152 -21.62 0.44 -9.68
CA TRP A 152 -21.83 0.07 -8.28
C TRP A 152 -22.42 1.19 -7.43
N ARG A 153 -22.65 2.39 -7.99
CA ARG A 153 -23.57 3.35 -7.39
C ARG A 153 -25.01 3.03 -7.80
N LYS A 154 -25.61 2.05 -7.13
CA LYS A 154 -27.07 2.11 -6.95
C LYS A 154 -27.33 3.37 -6.14
N ALA A 155 -28.10 4.29 -6.71
CA ALA A 155 -28.56 5.49 -6.02
C ALA A 155 -29.16 5.10 -4.66
N PRO A 156 -28.97 5.92 -3.60
CA PRO A 156 -29.67 5.69 -2.35
C PRO A 156 -31.18 5.65 -2.63
N PRO A 157 -31.94 4.76 -1.96
CA PRO A 157 -33.38 4.70 -2.13
C PRO A 157 -33.97 6.08 -1.82
N THR A 158 -34.75 6.60 -2.77
CA THR A 158 -35.53 7.82 -2.58
C THR A 158 -36.39 7.67 -1.31
N PRO A 159 -36.42 8.67 -0.41
CA PRO A 159 -37.30 8.61 0.75
C PRO A 159 -38.74 8.52 0.27
N SER A 160 -39.45 7.47 0.72
CA SER A 160 -40.87 7.29 0.43
C SER A 160 -41.68 8.49 0.96
N PRO A 161 -42.72 8.95 0.24
CA PRO A 161 -43.55 10.04 0.71
C PRO A 161 -44.26 9.63 2.01
N LEU A 162 -44.02 10.42 3.06
CA LEU A 162 -44.72 10.33 4.35
C LEU A 162 -46.23 10.27 4.10
N THR A 163 -46.83 9.13 4.42
CA THR A 163 -48.27 8.99 4.52
C THR A 163 -48.71 9.85 5.70
N LYS A 164 -49.38 10.99 5.42
CA LYS A 164 -50.07 11.78 6.43
C LYS A 164 -51.19 10.93 7.04
N SER A 165 -50.90 10.25 8.15
CA SER A 165 -51.94 9.70 9.03
C SER A 165 -52.48 10.83 9.89
N GLY A 166 -53.80 11.04 9.76
CA GLY A 166 -54.51 12.12 10.43
C GLY A 166 -54.47 11.98 11.94
N PHE A 167 -53.96 13.00 12.61
CA PHE A 167 -54.23 13.24 14.02
C PHE A 167 -55.61 13.91 14.13
N ALA A 168 -56.61 13.12 14.55
CA ALA A 168 -57.88 13.65 15.01
C ALA A 168 -57.71 14.26 16.40
N LEU A 169 -58.10 15.54 16.54
CA LEU A 169 -58.23 16.22 17.83
C LEU A 169 -59.49 15.73 18.55
N PRO A 170 -59.44 15.38 19.85
CA PRO A 170 -60.64 15.29 20.66
C PRO A 170 -61.08 16.69 21.10
N THR A 171 -62.32 17.03 20.74
CA THR A 171 -63.08 18.14 21.32
C THR A 171 -63.48 17.78 22.75
N ALA A 172 -63.03 18.55 23.73
CA ALA A 172 -63.55 18.50 25.10
C ALA A 172 -64.74 19.47 25.22
N SER A 173 -65.86 18.96 25.73
CA SER A 173 -66.99 19.73 26.27
C SER A 173 -66.82 19.96 27.77
#